data_AF-A0A1B9I7F2-F1
#
_entry.id   AF-A0A1B9I7F2-F1
#
_cell.length_a   1.000
_cell.length_b   1.000
_cell.length_c   1.000
_cell.angle_alpha   90.00
_cell.angle_beta   90.00
_cell.angle_gamma   90.00
#
_symmetry.space_group_name_H-M   'P 1'
#
loop_
_entity.id
_entity.type
_entity.pdbx_description
1 polymer ?
#
loop_
_entity_poly.entity_id
_entity_poly.type
_entity_poly.pdbx_seq_one_letter_code
_entity_poly.pdbx_strand_id
1 'polypeptide(L)'
;MSPNKEIQVTLYEIKRVENGRPVCDNKPYPSTIRMNEKLEMLFNKWQKEREPETPLREFEFLLYQRRHDEPETGMTSGGGQSPNKGAIRLKGDQTPEQVHMQDGARIFVKREDLQCSTEQEPQVA
;
A
#
# COMPACT_ATOMS: atom_id res chain seq x y z
N MET A 1 0.96 4.25 21.50
CA MET A 1 2.18 3.79 20.80
C MET A 1 3.27 4.85 21.00
N SER A 2 4.54 4.49 21.08
CA SER A 2 5.61 5.50 21.23
C SER A 2 5.79 6.27 19.92
N PRO A 3 5.78 7.62 19.93
CA PRO A 3 5.85 8.44 18.70
C PRO A 3 7.15 8.24 17.91
N ASN A 4 8.21 7.69 18.53
CA ASN A 4 9.48 7.39 17.87
C ASN A 4 9.64 5.92 17.45
N LYS A 5 8.58 5.12 17.48
CA LYS A 5 8.65 3.73 17.03
C LYS A 5 8.98 3.70 15.54
N GLU A 6 10.03 2.98 15.17
CA GLU A 6 10.34 2.63 13.78
C GLU A 6 9.59 1.36 13.39
N ILE A 7 9.06 1.32 12.17
CA ILE A 7 8.40 0.16 11.57
C ILE A 7 9.08 -0.24 10.27
N GLN A 8 9.00 -1.54 9.97
CA GLN A 8 9.39 -2.10 8.69
C GLN A 8 8.23 -1.99 7.71
N VAL A 9 8.54 -1.61 6.47
CA VAL A 9 7.58 -1.52 5.37
C VAL A 9 8.20 -2.11 4.11
N THR A 10 7.38 -2.73 3.26
CA THR A 10 7.83 -3.25 1.97
C THR A 10 6.99 -2.67 0.85
N LEU A 11 7.65 -2.04 -0.11
CA LEU A 11 7.01 -1.47 -1.29
C LEU A 11 7.07 -2.45 -2.46
N TYR A 12 5.93 -2.69 -3.10
CA TYR A 12 5.77 -3.53 -4.27
C TYR A 12 5.26 -2.71 -5.45
N GLU A 13 6.03 -2.60 -6.52
CA GLU A 13 5.57 -1.90 -7.73
C GLU A 13 4.61 -2.78 -8.52
N ILE A 14 3.43 -2.28 -8.87
CA ILE A 14 2.50 -2.94 -9.78
C ILE A 14 2.95 -2.64 -11.21
N LYS A 15 3.44 -3.66 -11.92
CA LYS A 15 3.98 -3.49 -13.28
C LYS A 15 2.96 -3.72 -14.38
N ARG A 16 2.03 -4.64 -14.16
CA ARG A 16 1.09 -5.07 -15.19
C ARG A 16 -0.22 -5.55 -14.60
N VAL A 17 -1.18 -5.75 -15.50
CA VAL A 17 -2.43 -6.44 -15.22
C VAL A 17 -2.43 -7.76 -15.97
N GLU A 18 -2.73 -8.84 -15.26
CA GLU A 18 -2.86 -10.18 -15.82
C GLU A 18 -4.21 -10.74 -15.40
N ASN A 19 -5.04 -11.16 -16.38
CA ASN A 19 -6.40 -11.66 -16.14
C ASN A 19 -7.27 -10.71 -15.27
N GLY A 20 -7.12 -9.40 -15.48
CA GLY A 20 -7.86 -8.36 -14.74
C GLY A 20 -7.33 -8.08 -13.33
N ARG A 21 -6.21 -8.69 -12.91
CA ARG A 21 -5.60 -8.49 -11.60
C ARG A 21 -4.26 -7.77 -11.69
N PRO A 22 -3.97 -6.82 -10.77
CA PRO A 22 -2.65 -6.22 -10.70
C PRO A 22 -1.60 -7.23 -10.23
N VAL A 23 -0.45 -7.24 -10.91
CA VAL A 23 0.70 -8.09 -10.61
C VAL A 23 1.91 -7.22 -10.29
N CYS A 24 2.56 -7.53 -9.18
CA CYS A 24 3.74 -6.80 -8.72
C CYS A 24 5.04 -7.26 -9.41
N ASP A 25 6.02 -6.38 -9.48
CA ASP A 25 7.41 -6.74 -9.80
C ASP A 25 7.94 -7.74 -8.75
N ASN A 26 8.87 -8.61 -9.17
CA ASN A 26 9.56 -9.54 -8.29
C ASN A 26 10.71 -8.89 -7.50
N LYS A 27 10.79 -7.56 -7.52
CA LYS A 27 11.79 -6.75 -6.81
C LYS A 27 11.08 -5.91 -5.74
N PRO A 28 10.76 -6.48 -4.56
CA PRO A 28 10.24 -5.70 -3.44
C PRO A 28 11.31 -4.74 -2.91
N TYR A 29 10.90 -3.54 -2.46
CA TYR A 29 11.77 -2.58 -1.80
C TYR A 29 11.48 -2.57 -0.29
N PRO A 30 12.27 -3.29 0.53
CA PRO A 30 12.17 -3.20 1.97
C PRO A 30 12.76 -1.86 2.45
N SER A 31 12.09 -1.21 3.40
CA SER A 31 12.54 0.05 4.00
C SER A 31 12.05 0.17 5.44
N THR A 32 12.49 1.22 6.12
CA THR A 32 11.99 1.59 7.46
C THR A 32 11.56 3.05 7.51
N ILE A 33 10.57 3.31 8.35
CA ILE A 33 10.03 4.65 8.60
C ILE A 33 9.54 4.76 10.04
N ARG A 34 9.67 5.94 10.66
CA ARG A 34 9.12 6.18 12.01
C ARG A 34 7.64 6.50 11.96
N MET A 35 6.92 6.16 13.02
CA MET A 35 5.47 6.38 13.12
C MET A 35 5.03 7.85 12.98
N ASN A 36 5.88 8.79 13.39
CA ASN A 36 5.65 10.24 13.29
C ASN A 36 6.28 10.89 12.05
N GLU A 37 6.91 10.10 11.18
CA GLU A 37 7.62 10.59 10.01
C GLU A 37 6.67 10.74 8.81
N LYS A 38 6.86 11.76 7.97
CA LYS A 38 6.06 11.93 6.76
C LYS A 38 6.33 10.81 5.75
N LEU A 39 5.27 10.24 5.18
CA LEU A 39 5.35 9.20 4.14
C LEU A 39 6.09 9.69 2.88
N GLU A 40 6.10 10.99 2.62
CA GLU A 40 6.90 11.61 1.55
C GLU A 40 8.39 11.21 1.62
N MET A 41 8.96 11.05 2.82
CA MET A 41 10.35 10.60 2.93
C MET A 41 10.54 9.15 2.49
N LEU A 42 9.57 8.28 2.75
CA LEU A 42 9.57 6.90 2.25
C LEU A 42 9.42 6.87 0.72
N PHE A 43 8.54 7.70 0.16
CA PHE A 43 8.30 7.77 -1.28
C PHE A 43 9.54 8.27 -2.03
N ASN A 44 10.20 9.30 -1.50
CA ASN A 44 11.45 9.83 -2.06
C ASN A 44 12.60 8.83 -1.95
N LYS A 45 12.73 8.09 -0.83
CA LYS A 45 13.70 6.99 -0.70
C LYS A 45 13.48 5.94 -1.77
N TRP A 46 12.22 5.52 -1.98
CA TRP A 46 11.87 4.55 -3.02
C TRP A 46 12.22 5.05 -4.42
N GLN A 47 11.87 6.29 -4.78
CA GLN A 47 12.18 6.81 -6.12
C GLN A 47 13.68 6.93 -6.36
N LYS A 48 14.44 7.37 -5.35
CA LYS A 48 15.90 7.47 -5.45
C LYS A 48 16.56 6.10 -5.64
N GLU A 49 16.06 5.06 -4.97
CA GLU A 49 16.65 3.72 -5.07
C GLU A 49 16.21 2.98 -6.34
N ARG A 50 14.94 3.14 -6.73
CA ARG A 50 14.39 2.45 -7.90
C ARG A 50 14.69 3.13 -9.22
N GLU A 51 14.99 4.42 -9.18
CA GLU A 51 15.21 5.28 -10.35
C GLU A 51 14.20 5.02 -11.49
N PRO A 52 12.87 5.02 -11.19
CA PRO A 52 11.89 4.83 -12.24
C PRO A 52 11.94 6.02 -13.22
N GLU A 53 11.70 5.75 -14.50
CA GLU A 53 11.60 6.80 -15.53
C GLU A 53 10.43 7.76 -15.27
N THR A 54 9.37 7.24 -14.63
CA THR A 54 8.16 7.98 -14.26
C THR A 54 8.43 8.84 -13.01
N PRO A 55 7.98 10.12 -12.97
CA PRO A 55 8.15 10.97 -11.80
C PRO A 55 7.23 10.56 -10.64
N LEU A 56 7.61 10.86 -9.39
CA LEU A 56 6.86 10.45 -8.18
C LEU A 56 5.37 10.76 -8.22
N ARG A 57 5.04 11.94 -8.76
CA ARG A 57 3.68 12.48 -8.81
C ARG A 57 2.74 11.66 -9.68
N GLU A 58 3.27 10.79 -10.54
CA GLU A 58 2.52 9.91 -11.43
C GLU A 58 2.40 8.49 -10.83
N PHE A 59 2.68 8.34 -9.54
CA PHE A 59 2.45 7.12 -8.78
C PHE A 59 1.41 7.31 -7.67
N GLU A 60 0.52 6.34 -7.55
CA GLU A 60 -0.35 6.12 -6.40
C GLU A 60 0.30 5.12 -5.45
N PHE A 61 0.38 5.47 -4.17
CA PHE A 61 0.84 4.57 -3.10
C PHE A 61 -0.37 4.02 -2.36
N LEU A 62 -0.52 2.70 -2.36
CA LEU A 62 -1.72 1.99 -1.93
C LEU A 62 -1.41 1.11 -0.71
N LEU A 63 -2.17 1.27 0.37
CA LEU A 63 -2.12 0.42 1.56
C LEU A 63 -3.39 -0.41 1.66
N TYR A 64 -3.25 -1.74 1.70
CA TYR A 64 -4.34 -2.66 2.00
C TYR A 64 -4.25 -3.04 3.47
N GLN A 65 -5.25 -2.66 4.26
CA GLN A 65 -5.36 -3.13 5.63
C GLN A 65 -5.89 -4.56 5.60
N ARG A 66 -5.02 -5.53 5.90
CA ARG A 66 -5.47 -6.91 6.09
C ARG A 66 -6.40 -6.96 7.30
N ARG A 67 -7.60 -7.53 7.13
CA ARG A 67 -8.42 -8.01 8.25
C ARG A 67 -7.66 -9.15 8.91
N HIS A 68 -6.77 -8.85 9.85
CA HIS A 68 -5.98 -9.89 10.50
C HIS A 68 -6.62 -10.44 11.78
N ASP A 69 -7.75 -9.90 12.26
CA ASP A 69 -8.39 -10.36 13.49
C ASP A 69 -9.92 -10.11 13.52
N GLU A 70 -10.67 -10.52 12.51
CA GLU A 70 -12.11 -10.75 12.69
C GLU A 70 -12.44 -12.19 12.31
N PRO A 71 -13.02 -13.00 13.24
CA PRO A 71 -13.55 -14.29 12.84
C PRO A 71 -14.61 -14.06 11.77
N GLU A 72 -14.64 -14.91 10.75
CA GLU A 72 -15.74 -14.98 9.77
C GLU A 72 -17.03 -15.48 10.45
N THR A 73 -17.55 -14.74 11.42
CA THR A 73 -18.89 -14.94 11.94
C THR A 73 -19.85 -14.15 11.07
N GLY A 74 -20.45 -14.81 10.09
CA GLY A 74 -21.55 -14.19 9.35
C GLY A 74 -22.07 -15.00 8.18
N MET A 75 -22.73 -16.12 8.45
CA MET A 75 -23.86 -16.52 7.60
C MET A 75 -24.91 -15.39 7.65
N THR A 76 -24.82 -14.39 6.79
CA THR A 76 -25.97 -13.51 6.51
C THR A 76 -25.97 -13.08 5.05
N SER A 77 -26.93 -13.62 4.32
CA SER A 77 -27.48 -13.04 3.10
C SER A 77 -27.89 -11.59 3.38
N GLY A 78 -27.18 -10.61 2.81
CA GLY A 78 -27.50 -9.21 3.02
C GLY A 78 -26.61 -8.30 2.17
N GLY A 79 -27.19 -7.69 1.15
CA GLY A 79 -26.56 -6.63 0.38
C GLY A 79 -26.27 -5.43 1.27
N GLY A 80 -25.06 -5.38 1.80
CA GLY A 80 -24.52 -4.23 2.51
C GLY A 80 -23.09 -4.02 2.03
N GLN A 81 -22.85 -2.93 1.29
CA GLN A 81 -21.51 -2.48 0.98
C GLN A 81 -20.76 -2.28 2.30
N SER A 82 -19.85 -3.20 2.64
CA SER A 82 -18.92 -3.00 3.75
C SER A 82 -18.14 -1.70 3.49
N PRO A 83 -18.03 -0.78 4.46
CA PRO A 83 -17.50 0.55 4.23
C PRO A 83 -16.00 0.60 3.89
N ASN A 84 -15.27 -0.54 3.98
CA ASN A 84 -13.82 -0.62 3.80
C ASN A 84 -13.42 -1.72 2.78
N LYS A 85 -14.06 -1.76 1.60
CA LYS A 85 -13.53 -2.56 0.48
C LYS A 85 -12.56 -1.70 -0.32
N GLY A 86 -11.29 -2.10 -0.37
CA GLY A 86 -10.27 -1.54 -1.27
C GLY A 86 -9.07 -0.90 -0.58
N ALA A 87 -8.15 -0.40 -1.40
CA ALA A 87 -6.91 0.20 -0.95
C ALA A 87 -7.11 1.61 -0.39
N ILE A 88 -6.37 1.94 0.67
CA ILE A 88 -6.18 3.30 1.16
C ILE A 88 -5.10 3.96 0.29
N ARG A 89 -5.44 5.07 -0.35
CA ARG A 89 -4.45 5.92 -1.05
C ARG A 89 -3.68 6.74 -0.03
N LEU A 90 -2.38 6.50 0.05
CA LEU A 90 -1.46 7.22 0.92
C LEU A 90 -1.04 8.54 0.29
N LYS A 91 -0.98 9.60 1.11
CA LYS A 91 -0.47 10.91 0.73
C LYS A 91 0.85 11.19 1.44
N GLY A 92 1.74 11.93 0.79
CA GLY A 92 3.09 12.18 1.31
C GLY A 92 3.12 13.01 2.60
N ASP A 93 2.12 13.85 2.83
CA ASP A 93 1.99 14.68 4.03
C ASP A 93 1.47 13.92 5.26
N GLN A 94 0.98 12.69 5.07
CA GLN A 94 0.52 11.83 6.15
C GLN A 94 1.70 11.12 6.86
N THR A 95 1.46 10.64 8.08
CA THR A 95 2.38 9.76 8.81
C THR A 95 1.84 8.32 8.90
N PRO A 96 2.70 7.31 9.14
CA PRO A 96 2.23 5.94 9.40
C PRO A 96 1.20 5.85 10.53
N GLU A 97 1.35 6.64 11.60
CA GLU A 97 0.39 6.70 12.71
C GLU A 97 -1.00 7.19 12.26
N GLN A 98 -1.06 8.24 11.44
CA GLN A 98 -2.32 8.81 10.94
C GLN A 98 -3.11 7.86 10.04
N VAL A 99 -2.44 6.95 9.34
CA VAL A 99 -3.08 5.95 8.47
C VAL A 99 -3.19 4.57 9.15
N HIS A 100 -2.91 4.50 10.45
CA HIS A 100 -2.91 3.27 11.25
C HIS A 100 -2.06 2.14 10.63
N MET A 101 -0.92 2.50 10.05
CA MET A 101 0.01 1.56 9.44
C MET A 101 0.63 0.65 10.50
N GLN A 102 0.67 -0.65 10.21
CA GLN A 102 1.24 -1.65 11.10
C GLN A 102 2.71 -1.93 10.74
N ASP A 103 3.43 -2.52 11.68
CA ASP A 103 4.77 -3.04 11.41
C ASP A 103 4.71 -4.20 10.41
N GLY A 104 5.65 -4.25 9.47
CA GLY A 104 5.62 -5.19 8.33
C GLY A 104 4.58 -4.84 7.26
N ALA A 105 4.08 -3.60 7.22
CA ALA A 105 3.08 -3.19 6.23
C ALA A 105 3.59 -3.31 4.79
N ARG A 106 2.66 -3.67 3.89
CA ARG A 106 2.91 -3.76 2.45
C ARG A 106 2.26 -2.57 1.77
N ILE A 107 3.06 -1.82 1.01
CA ILE A 107 2.60 -0.69 0.21
C ILE A 107 2.74 -1.07 -1.25
N PHE A 108 1.70 -0.83 -2.04
CA PHE A 108 1.70 -1.12 -3.47
C PHE A 108 1.82 0.17 -4.25
N VAL A 109 2.82 0.27 -5.11
CA VAL A 109 3.13 1.46 -5.91
C VAL A 109 2.56 1.24 -7.29
N LYS A 110 1.57 2.04 -7.69
CA LYS A 110 0.84 1.90 -8.95
C LYS A 110 1.08 3.15 -9.79
N ARG A 111 1.44 3.02 -11.06
CA ARG A 111 1.42 4.17 -11.98
C ARG A 111 0.00 4.65 -12.22
N GLU A 112 -0.21 5.96 -12.30
CA GLU A 112 -1.54 6.55 -12.55
C GLU A 112 -2.12 6.10 -13.90
N ASP A 113 -1.27 5.94 -14.93
CA ASP A 113 -1.65 5.50 -16.27
C ASP A 113 -1.99 3.99 -16.38
N LEU A 114 -1.60 3.19 -15.39
CA LEU A 114 -1.94 1.77 -15.35
C LEU A 114 -3.39 1.59 -14.91
N GLN A 115 -4.26 1.21 -15.84
CA GLN A 115 -5.66 0.91 -15.54
C GLN A 115 -5.79 -0.48 -14.89
N CYS A 116 -5.99 -0.52 -13.57
CA CYS A 116 -6.27 -1.75 -12.83
C CYS A 116 -7.23 -1.48 -11.66
N SER A 117 -7.96 -2.52 -11.23
CA SER A 117 -8.78 -2.42 -10.02
C SER A 117 -7.88 -2.25 -8.79
N THR A 118 -8.25 -1.32 -7.91
CA THR A 118 -7.62 -1.10 -6.59
C THR A 118 -8.48 -1.65 -5.45
N GLU A 119 -9.50 -2.44 -5.77
CA GLU A 119 -10.39 -3.05 -4.78
C GLU A 119 -9.81 -4.34 -4.18
N GLN A 120 -8.86 -4.98 -4.88
CA GLN A 120 -8.25 -6.25 -4.48
C GLN A 120 -6.74 -6.09 -4.31
N GLU A 121 -6.19 -6.68 -3.24
CA GLU A 121 -4.73 -6.70 -2.99
C GLU A 121 -4.02 -7.34 -4.19
N PRO A 122 -2.98 -6.71 -4.76
CA PRO A 122 -2.22 -7.27 -5.88
C PRO A 122 -1.58 -8.61 -5.56
N GLN A 123 -1.44 -9.45 -6.59
CA GLN A 123 -0.68 -10.68 -6.48
C GLN A 123 0.81 -10.36 -6.51
N VAL A 124 1.54 -10.83 -5.51
CA VAL A 124 3.00 -10.83 -5.50
C VAL A 124 3.45 -12.09 -6.24
N ALA A 125 4.18 -11.91 -7.34
CA ALA A 125 4.74 -12.99 -8.15
C ALA A 125 5.90 -13.71 -7.46
#